data_AF-A0A1H8IT83-F1
#
_entry.id   AF-A0A1H8IT83-F1
#
_cell.length_a   1.000
_cell.length_b   1.000
_cell.length_c   1.000
_cell.angle_alpha   90.00
_cell.angle_beta   90.00
_cell.angle_gamma   90.00
#
_symmetry.space_group_name_H-M   'P 1'
#
loop_
_entity.id
_entity.type
_entity.pdbx_description
1 polymer ?
#
loop_
_entity_poly.entity_id
_entity_poly.type
_entity_poly.pdbx_seq_one_letter_code
_entity_poly.pdbx_strand_id
1 'polypeptide(L)'
;MKIRNEKYEEQLARVIHMEEICDRVIEALLSKEDVYKNLKILKSQIQELKAYYEGPDWLEDFDADRRELFPKDLKRGILAEDTLYNLLYDVDKVLRIKGK
;
A
#
# COMPACT_ATOMS: atom_id res chain seq x y z
N MET A 1 -18.78 -10.69 -21.38
CA MET A 1 -18.74 -9.45 -20.59
C MET A 1 -19.04 -9.84 -19.14
N LYS A 2 -18.00 -9.97 -18.29
CA LYS A 2 -18.22 -10.32 -16.87
C LYS A 2 -18.93 -9.15 -16.20
N ILE A 3 -20.05 -9.42 -15.54
CA ILE A 3 -20.84 -8.43 -14.82
C ILE A 3 -19.98 -7.94 -13.67
N ARG A 4 -19.62 -6.65 -13.67
CA ARG A 4 -19.01 -6.00 -12.50
C ARG A 4 -20.09 -5.93 -11.43
N ASN A 5 -19.79 -6.41 -10.23
CA ASN A 5 -20.66 -6.35 -9.07
C ASN A 5 -20.10 -5.34 -8.06
N GLU A 6 -20.91 -4.95 -7.09
CA GLU A 6 -20.54 -3.95 -6.06
C GLU A 6 -19.19 -4.27 -5.41
N LYS A 7 -18.98 -5.54 -5.03
CA LYS A 7 -17.71 -6.02 -4.48
C LYS A 7 -16.50 -5.73 -5.36
N TYR A 8 -16.62 -5.92 -6.68
CA TYR A 8 -15.52 -5.64 -7.60
C TYR A 8 -15.13 -4.15 -7.58
N GLU A 9 -16.11 -3.26 -7.55
CA GLU A 9 -15.87 -1.81 -7.54
C GLU A 9 -15.26 -1.36 -6.20
N GLU A 10 -15.68 -1.97 -5.08
CA GLU A 10 -15.07 -1.74 -3.77
C GLU A 10 -13.60 -2.18 -3.73
N GLN A 11 -13.29 -3.37 -4.24
CA GLN A 11 -11.91 -3.86 -4.30
C GLN A 11 -11.04 -2.97 -5.19
N LEU A 12 -11.55 -2.55 -6.35
CA LEU A 12 -10.84 -1.64 -7.25
C LEU A 12 -10.54 -0.31 -6.55
N ALA A 13 -11.54 0.29 -5.90
CA ALA A 13 -11.36 1.54 -5.18
C ALA A 13 -10.33 1.41 -4.04
N ARG A 14 -10.38 0.30 -3.29
CA ARG A 14 -9.43 0.02 -2.20
C ARG A 14 -8.00 -0.14 -2.71
N VAL A 15 -7.78 -0.89 -3.79
CA VAL A 15 -6.45 -1.07 -4.39
C VAL A 15 -5.88 0.27 -4.87
N ILE A 16 -6.70 1.10 -5.52
CA ILE A 16 -6.29 2.45 -5.96
C ILE A 16 -5.84 3.31 -4.77
N HIS A 17 -6.66 3.37 -3.72
CA HIS A 17 -6.35 4.18 -2.53
C HIS A 17 -5.05 3.72 -1.84
N MET A 18 -4.86 2.40 -1.71
CA MET A 18 -3.66 1.84 -1.08
C MET A 18 -2.40 2.05 -1.93
N GLU A 19 -2.51 2.05 -3.26
CA GLU A 19 -1.41 2.45 -4.17
C GLU A 19 -0.99 3.90 -3.96
N GLU A 20 -1.95 4.81 -3.89
CA GLU A 20 -1.68 6.24 -3.65
C GLU A 20 -0.97 6.46 -2.30
N ILE A 21 -1.35 5.70 -1.27
CA ILE A 21 -0.64 5.71 0.01
C ILE A 21 0.78 5.17 -0.16
N CYS A 22 0.94 4.01 -0.80
CA CYS A 22 2.24 3.36 -1.01
C CYS A 22 3.23 4.30 -1.71
N ASP A 23 2.80 4.94 -2.79
CA ASP A 23 3.60 5.90 -3.55
C ASP A 23 4.10 7.04 -2.68
N ARG A 24 3.22 7.66 -1.90
CA ARG A 24 3.58 8.79 -1.03
C ARG A 24 4.60 8.40 0.03
N VAL A 25 4.53 7.16 0.54
CA VAL A 25 5.50 6.65 1.51
C VAL A 25 6.84 6.36 0.84
N ILE A 26 6.85 5.76 -0.35
CA ILE A 26 8.06 5.53 -1.15
C ILE A 26 8.75 6.86 -1.46
N GLU A 27 8.00 7.87 -1.91
CA GLU A 27 8.53 9.21 -2.18
C GLU A 27 9.15 9.84 -0.92
N ALA A 28 8.50 9.71 0.23
CA ALA A 28 9.03 10.22 1.49
C ALA A 28 10.35 9.53 1.89
N LEU A 29 10.49 8.23 1.65
CA LEU A 29 11.73 7.48 1.90
C LEU A 29 12.86 7.86 0.95
N LEU A 30 12.54 8.16 -0.31
CA LEU A 30 13.52 8.53 -1.33
C LEU A 30 13.90 10.01 -1.31
N SER A 31 13.18 10.85 -0.56
CA SER A 31 13.45 12.28 -0.46
C SER A 31 14.85 12.57 0.10
N LYS A 32 15.53 13.57 -0.48
CA LYS A 32 16.82 14.09 0.01
C LYS A 32 16.66 14.99 1.26
N GLU A 33 15.42 15.34 1.60
CA GLU A 33 15.07 16.14 2.78
C GLU A 33 14.97 15.25 4.03
N ASP A 34 14.54 15.79 5.17
CA ASP A 34 14.40 15.05 6.42
C ASP A 34 13.31 13.95 6.32
N VAL A 35 13.74 12.75 5.92
CA VAL A 35 12.92 11.54 5.79
C VAL A 35 12.10 11.28 7.05
N TYR A 36 12.65 11.50 8.24
CA TYR A 36 11.94 11.25 9.49
C TYR A 36 10.75 12.21 9.66
N LYS A 37 10.95 13.49 9.34
CA LYS A 37 9.87 14.48 9.37
C LYS A 37 8.76 14.12 8.38
N ASN A 38 9.13 13.70 7.16
CA ASN A 38 8.17 13.34 6.12
C ASN A 38 7.37 12.08 6.50
N LEU A 39 8.02 11.04 7.02
CA LEU A 39 7.32 9.86 7.52
C LEU A 39 6.41 10.16 8.73
N LYS A 40 6.80 11.12 9.60
CA LYS A 40 5.93 11.58 10.70
C LYS A 40 4.65 12.22 10.20
N ILE A 41 4.71 13.01 9.13
CA ILE A 41 3.53 13.62 8.51
C ILE A 41 2.60 12.53 7.96
N LEU A 42 3.16 11.45 7.40
CA LEU A 42 2.41 10.33 6.82
C LEU A 42 2.02 9.24 7.82
N LYS A 43 2.20 9.46 9.14
CA LYS A 43 2.03 8.41 10.16
C LYS A 43 0.67 7.69 10.07
N SER A 44 -0.43 8.43 9.90
CA SER A 44 -1.77 7.82 9.81
C SER A 44 -1.92 6.94 8.58
N GLN A 45 -1.35 7.35 7.45
CA GLN A 45 -1.41 6.60 6.19
C GLN A 45 -0.52 5.36 6.23
N ILE A 46 0.65 5.46 6.87
CA ILE A 46 1.50 4.30 7.14
C ILE A 46 0.75 3.28 8.01
N GLN A 47 0.00 3.74 9.02
CA GLN A 47 -0.82 2.86 9.86
C GLN A 47 -1.96 2.21 9.08
N GLU A 48 -2.59 2.95 8.17
CA GLU A 48 -3.63 2.44 7.28
C GLU A 48 -3.09 1.37 6.33
N LEU A 49 -1.93 1.61 5.70
CA LEU A 49 -1.26 0.65 4.82
C LEU A 49 -0.86 -0.62 5.58
N LYS A 50 -0.39 -0.45 6.81
CA LYS A 50 -0.06 -1.57 7.70
C LYS A 50 -1.29 -2.39 8.07
N ALA A 51 -2.38 -1.73 8.45
CA ALA A 51 -3.63 -2.40 8.80
C ALA A 51 -4.24 -3.14 7.60
N TYR A 52 -4.12 -2.58 6.40
CA TYR A 52 -4.50 -3.24 5.15
C TYR A 52 -3.67 -4.51 4.90
N TYR A 53 -2.34 -4.40 4.95
CA TYR A 53 -1.43 -5.54 4.71
C TYR A 53 -1.58 -6.66 5.74
N GLU A 54 -1.74 -6.32 7.02
CA GLU A 54 -1.96 -7.29 8.11
C GLU A 54 -3.40 -7.80 8.17
N GLY A 55 -4.31 -7.18 7.43
CA GLY A 55 -5.74 -7.47 7.42
C GLY A 55 -6.17 -8.47 6.34
N PRO A 56 -7.44 -8.89 6.37
CA PRO A 56 -8.00 -9.82 5.38
C PRO A 56 -8.13 -9.19 3.98
N ASP A 57 -8.26 -7.86 3.90
CA ASP A 57 -8.49 -7.13 2.66
C ASP A 57 -7.34 -7.32 1.65
N TRP A 58 -6.07 -7.29 2.11
CA TRP A 58 -4.93 -7.50 1.23
C TRP A 58 -4.93 -8.89 0.60
N LEU A 59 -5.24 -9.92 1.39
CA LEU A 59 -5.29 -11.30 0.88
C LEU A 59 -6.42 -11.47 -0.13
N GLU A 60 -7.58 -10.85 0.11
CA GLU A 60 -8.71 -10.89 -0.80
C GLU A 60 -8.41 -10.19 -2.14
N ASP A 61 -7.76 -9.03 -2.09
CA ASP A 61 -7.37 -8.28 -3.28
C ASP A 61 -6.24 -9.00 -4.04
N PHE A 62 -5.30 -9.60 -3.33
CA PHE A 62 -4.26 -10.44 -3.92
C PHE A 62 -4.83 -11.65 -4.67
N ASP A 63 -5.80 -12.35 -4.07
CA ASP A 63 -6.51 -13.46 -4.73
C ASP A 63 -7.30 -12.98 -5.96
N ALA A 64 -7.87 -11.77 -5.92
CA ALA A 64 -8.57 -11.18 -7.05
C ALA A 64 -7.62 -10.85 -8.21
N ASP A 65 -6.41 -10.35 -7.92
CA ASP A 65 -5.37 -10.11 -8.92
C ASP A 65 -4.90 -11.42 -9.58
N ARG A 66 -4.66 -12.47 -8.78
CA ARG A 66 -4.29 -13.81 -9.28
C ARG A 66 -5.35 -14.42 -10.19
N ARG A 67 -6.62 -14.03 -10.03
CA ARG A 67 -7.75 -14.45 -10.89
C ARG A 67 -7.95 -13.55 -12.11
N GLU A 68 -7.04 -12.62 -12.36
CA GLU A 68 -7.09 -11.62 -13.43
C GLU A 68 -8.41 -10.83 -13.44
N LEU A 69 -8.93 -10.50 -12.25
CA LEU A 69 -10.19 -9.74 -12.15
C LEU A 69 -9.96 -8.25 -12.41
N PHE A 70 -8.80 -7.73 -12.06
CA PHE A 70 -8.50 -6.30 -12.21
C PHE A 70 -8.21 -5.88 -13.66
N PRO A 71 -8.47 -4.61 -14.02
CA PRO A 71 -8.09 -4.07 -15.31
C PRO A 71 -6.57 -4.17 -15.51
N LYS A 72 -6.14 -4.46 -16.75
CA LYS A 72 -4.70 -4.68 -17.03
C LYS A 72 -3.84 -3.44 -16.74
N ASP A 73 -4.42 -2.26 -16.89
CA ASP A 73 -3.83 -0.94 -16.70
C ASP A 73 -3.86 -0.44 -15.24
N LEU A 74 -4.50 -1.17 -14.32
CA LEU A 74 -4.51 -0.81 -12.90
C LEU A 74 -3.10 -0.91 -12.31
N LYS A 75 -2.59 0.17 -11.72
CA LYS A 75 -1.40 0.09 -10.87
C LYS A 75 -1.73 -0.78 -9.65
N ARG A 76 -0.92 -1.80 -9.40
CA ARG A 76 -1.17 -2.82 -8.37
C ARG A 76 0.12 -3.46 -7.83
N GLY A 77 1.18 -2.67 -7.74
CA GLY A 77 2.42 -3.06 -7.09
C GLY A 77 2.25 -3.44 -5.61
N ILE A 78 1.26 -2.89 -4.91
CA ILE A 78 0.91 -3.26 -3.53
C ILE A 78 0.46 -4.72 -3.39
N LEU A 79 0.06 -5.36 -4.49
CA LEU A 79 -0.33 -6.76 -4.56
C LEU A 79 0.85 -7.67 -4.96
N ALA A 80 2.06 -7.15 -5.15
CA ALA A 80 3.24 -8.00 -5.25
C ALA A 80 3.65 -8.48 -3.86
N GLU A 81 4.16 -9.72 -3.80
CA GLU A 81 4.41 -10.44 -2.54
C GLU A 81 5.30 -9.66 -1.56
N ASP A 82 6.27 -8.89 -2.06
CA ASP A 82 7.28 -8.22 -1.22
C ASP A 82 7.11 -6.70 -1.06
N THR A 83 6.23 -6.05 -1.83
CA THR A 83 6.18 -4.57 -1.89
C THR A 83 5.89 -3.95 -0.52
N LEU A 84 4.76 -4.33 0.09
CA LEU A 84 4.34 -3.75 1.37
C LEU A 84 5.24 -4.20 2.51
N TYR A 85 5.71 -5.45 2.46
CA TYR A 85 6.65 -5.98 3.45
C TYR A 85 7.94 -5.15 3.51
N ASN A 86 8.60 -4.96 2.35
CA ASN A 86 9.86 -4.21 2.28
C ASN A 86 9.66 -2.74 2.67
N LEU A 87 8.58 -2.12 2.18
CA LEU A 87 8.25 -0.73 2.48
C LEU A 87 8.05 -0.51 3.99
N LEU A 88 7.23 -1.34 4.64
CA LEU A 88 6.94 -1.22 6.07
C LEU A 88 8.17 -1.50 6.94
N TYR A 89 9.04 -2.40 6.50
CA TYR A 89 10.33 -2.64 7.16
C TYR A 89 11.24 -1.41 7.13
N ASP A 90 11.38 -0.76 5.98
CA ASP A 90 12.22 0.44 5.84
C ASP A 90 11.66 1.62 6.65
N VAL A 91 10.33 1.81 6.64
CA VAL A 91 9.66 2.82 7.48
C VAL A 91 9.95 2.60 8.96
N ASP A 92 9.76 1.37 9.47
CA ASP A 92 10.01 1.03 10.87
C ASP A 92 11.48 1.28 11.25
N LYS A 93 12.42 0.89 10.38
CA LYS A 93 13.85 1.14 10.58
C LYS A 93 14.16 2.63 10.75
N VAL A 94 13.63 3.50 9.88
CA VAL A 94 13.87 4.95 9.97
C VAL A 94 13.29 5.52 11.26
N LEU A 95 12.05 5.17 11.59
CA LEU A 95 11.36 5.69 12.78
C LEU A 95 12.04 5.24 14.08
N ARG A 96 12.59 4.03 14.14
CA ARG A 96 13.34 3.52 15.31
C ARG A 96 14.69 4.19 15.50
N ILE A 97 15.43 4.46 14.42
CA ILE A 97 16.78 5.07 14.51
C ILE A 97 16.71 6.53 14.98
N LYS A 98 15.70 7.28 14.53
CA LYS A 98 15.56 8.72 14.83
C LYS A 98 14.62 9.04 16.00
N GLY A 99 13.93 8.03 16.55
CA GLY A 99 13.09 8.13 17.74
C GLY A 99 13.83 7.92 19.07
N LYS A 100 15.13 7.60 19.02
CA LYS A 100 16.06 7.62 20.16
C LYS A 100 16.85 8.93 20.15
#